data_AF-A0A2E0Y625-F1
#
_entry.id   AF-A0A2E0Y625-F1
#
_cell.length_a   1.000
_cell.length_b   1.000
_cell.length_c   1.000
_cell.angle_alpha   90.00
_cell.angle_beta   90.00
_cell.angle_gamma   90.00
#
_symmetry.space_group_name_H-M   'P 1'
#
loop_
_entity.id
_entity.type
_entity.pdbx_description
1 polymer ?
#
loop_
_entity_poly.entity_id
_entity_poly.type
_entity_poly.pdbx_seq_one_letter_code
_entity_poly.pdbx_strand_id
1 'polypeptide(L)'
;MKDVVIVDSVRTGLAKAFRGSFNLTRSDDMLAHCIDALLERNPKLDPAEVEDVYVGAASHVGEQDGNLARLAVVLSKLPITTAGTTINRFCSSGLQTIAMAANQIATGQTQVAIAGGVDSISMRNRQEPAKAKQNKRLLEEKPEIFMAMGNTAEV
;
A
#
# COMPACT_ATOMS: atom_id res chain seq x y z
N MET A 1 22.05 14.39 7.81
CA MET A 1 20.82 13.85 7.19
C MET A 1 20.13 15.01 6.50
N LYS A 2 19.55 14.79 5.32
CA LYS A 2 18.70 15.80 4.67
C LYS A 2 17.39 15.92 5.46
N ASP A 3 16.85 17.12 5.55
CA ASP A 3 15.49 17.32 6.04
C ASP A 3 14.50 16.74 5.03
N VAL A 4 13.50 16.02 5.53
CA VAL A 4 12.45 15.40 4.71
C VAL A 4 11.15 16.15 4.93
N VAL A 5 10.47 16.47 3.84
CA VAL A 5 9.18 17.16 3.87
C VAL A 5 8.10 16.34 3.18
N ILE A 6 6.86 16.46 3.66
CA ILE A 6 5.68 15.97 2.95
C ILE A 6 5.16 17.14 2.11
N VAL A 7 5.26 17.03 0.79
CA VAL A 7 4.87 18.10 -0.14
C VAL A 7 3.35 18.16 -0.33
N ASP A 8 2.72 17.01 -0.49
CA ASP A 8 1.27 16.87 -0.69
C ASP A 8 0.76 15.52 -0.19
N SER A 9 -0.56 15.39 -0.02
CA SER A 9 -1.24 14.15 0.33
C SER A 9 -2.62 14.08 -0.33
N VAL A 10 -2.97 12.88 -0.81
CA VAL A 10 -4.28 12.54 -1.38
C VAL A 10 -4.76 11.22 -0.81
N ARG A 11 -6.07 10.99 -0.94
CA ARG A 11 -6.67 9.67 -0.73
C ARG A 11 -7.94 9.54 -1.55
N THR A 12 -8.34 8.31 -1.84
CA THR A 12 -9.70 8.03 -2.31
C THR A 12 -10.75 8.38 -1.24
N GLY A 13 -12.02 8.37 -1.64
CA GLY A 13 -13.12 8.27 -0.69
C GLY A 13 -13.04 6.96 0.12
N LEU A 14 -13.87 6.84 1.15
CA LEU A 14 -14.03 5.55 1.85
C LEU A 14 -15.43 5.01 1.54
N ALA A 15 -15.48 3.77 1.06
CA ALA A 15 -16.72 3.07 0.77
C ALA A 15 -16.89 1.87 1.70
N LYS A 16 -18.15 1.53 2.00
CA LYS A 16 -18.45 0.33 2.80
C LYS A 16 -18.02 -0.92 2.03
N ALA A 17 -17.27 -1.80 2.66
CA ALA A 17 -16.96 -3.11 2.08
C ALA A 17 -18.25 -3.89 1.74
N PHE A 18 -18.19 -4.70 0.68
CA PHE A 18 -19.24 -5.57 0.13
C PHE A 18 -20.51 -4.90 -0.39
N ARG A 19 -20.81 -3.64 -0.02
CA ARG A 19 -22.04 -2.92 -0.43
C ARG A 19 -21.83 -1.46 -0.87
N GLY A 20 -20.60 -0.99 -0.92
CA GLY A 20 -20.25 0.38 -1.28
C GLY A 20 -19.83 0.55 -2.74
N SER A 21 -19.56 1.80 -3.13
CA SER A 21 -19.21 2.19 -4.50
C SER A 21 -17.93 1.55 -5.04
N PHE A 22 -16.98 1.16 -4.17
CA PHE A 22 -15.70 0.58 -4.58
C PHE A 22 -15.66 -0.95 -4.60
N ASN A 23 -16.82 -1.63 -4.49
CA ASN A 23 -16.86 -3.10 -4.48
C ASN A 23 -16.34 -3.79 -5.74
N LEU A 24 -16.29 -3.06 -6.86
CA LEU A 24 -15.81 -3.55 -8.15
C LEU A 24 -14.60 -2.74 -8.65
N THR A 25 -14.00 -1.92 -7.79
CA THR A 25 -12.84 -1.10 -8.12
C THR A 25 -11.58 -1.79 -7.63
N ARG A 26 -10.63 -2.03 -8.54
CA ARG A 26 -9.39 -2.74 -8.21
C ARG A 26 -8.44 -1.89 -7.38
N SER A 27 -7.57 -2.54 -6.61
CA SER A 27 -6.64 -1.85 -5.69
C SER A 27 -5.49 -1.17 -6.42
N ASP A 28 -5.00 -1.78 -7.50
CA ASP A 28 -4.01 -1.19 -8.41
C ASP A 28 -4.57 0.05 -9.14
N ASP A 29 -5.82 0.01 -9.61
CA ASP A 29 -6.52 1.18 -10.17
C ASP A 29 -6.68 2.31 -9.14
N MET A 30 -7.05 1.99 -7.89
CA MET A 30 -7.18 2.98 -6.82
C MET A 30 -5.84 3.67 -6.49
N LEU A 31 -4.74 2.93 -6.54
CA LEU A 31 -3.40 3.48 -6.37
C LEU A 31 -3.00 4.36 -7.53
N ALA A 32 -3.15 3.89 -8.77
CA ALA A 32 -2.84 4.65 -9.97
C ALA A 32 -3.61 5.98 -10.01
N HIS A 33 -4.90 5.94 -9.65
CA HIS A 33 -5.72 7.15 -9.51
C HIS A 33 -5.15 8.16 -8.49
N CYS A 34 -4.69 7.69 -7.32
CA CYS A 34 -4.06 8.57 -6.33
C CYS A 34 -2.72 9.14 -6.83
N ILE A 35 -1.91 8.34 -7.52
CA ILE A 35 -0.64 8.79 -8.10
C ILE A 35 -0.89 9.89 -9.13
N ASP A 36 -1.81 9.66 -10.07
CA ASP A 36 -2.16 10.64 -11.08
C ASP A 36 -2.72 11.93 -10.47
N ALA A 37 -3.55 11.83 -9.44
CA ALA A 37 -4.06 12.99 -8.71
C ALA A 37 -2.94 13.79 -8.02
N LEU A 38 -1.89 13.14 -7.49
CA LEU A 38 -0.72 13.84 -6.96
C LEU A 38 0.03 14.59 -8.06
N LEU A 39 0.29 13.94 -9.19
CA LEU A 39 0.99 14.56 -10.32
C LEU A 39 0.20 15.76 -10.87
N GLU A 40 -1.12 15.63 -11.02
CA GLU A 40 -2.01 16.69 -11.50
C GLU A 40 -2.05 17.90 -10.55
N ARG A 41 -2.03 17.66 -9.23
CA ARG A 41 -1.99 18.73 -8.22
C ARG A 41 -0.63 19.40 -8.10
N ASN A 42 0.43 18.76 -8.61
CA ASN A 42 1.81 19.22 -8.51
C ASN A 42 2.45 19.36 -9.91
N PRO A 43 1.95 20.25 -10.79
CA PRO A 43 2.38 20.35 -12.19
C PRO A 43 3.83 20.84 -12.39
N LYS A 44 4.51 21.23 -11.30
CA LYS A 44 5.92 21.63 -11.31
C LYS A 44 6.88 20.46 -11.11
N LEU A 45 6.39 19.30 -10.69
CA LEU A 45 7.17 18.08 -10.54
C LEU A 45 7.23 17.37 -11.89
N ASP A 46 8.43 17.11 -12.43
CA ASP A 46 8.57 16.17 -13.53
C ASP A 46 8.29 14.75 -13.00
N PRO A 47 7.33 13.98 -13.58
CA PRO A 47 7.09 12.60 -13.16
C PRO A 47 8.34 11.71 -13.17
N ALA A 48 9.34 12.03 -14.01
CA ALA A 48 10.62 11.30 -14.05
C ALA A 48 11.52 11.54 -12.83
N GLU A 49 11.26 12.55 -12.01
CA GLU A 49 11.95 12.74 -10.74
C GLU A 49 11.50 11.76 -9.66
N VAL A 50 10.32 11.14 -9.81
CA VAL A 50 9.85 10.11 -8.87
C VAL A 50 10.61 8.82 -9.09
N GLU A 51 11.55 8.52 -8.19
CA GLU A 51 12.46 7.38 -8.31
C GLU A 51 11.82 6.07 -7.80
N ASP A 52 10.99 6.14 -6.75
CA ASP A 52 10.38 4.96 -6.14
C ASP A 52 8.96 5.24 -5.59
N VAL A 53 8.13 4.20 -5.60
CA VAL A 53 6.77 4.20 -5.06
C VAL A 53 6.65 3.10 -4.02
N TYR A 54 6.36 3.49 -2.78
CA TYR A 54 6.20 2.58 -1.65
C TYR A 54 4.72 2.41 -1.31
N VAL A 55 4.20 1.18 -1.38
CA VAL A 55 2.79 0.87 -1.08
C VAL A 55 2.68 -0.13 0.06
N GLY A 56 1.91 0.22 1.08
CA GLY A 56 1.51 -0.69 2.15
C GLY A 56 0.18 -1.36 1.83
N ALA A 57 0.10 -2.68 1.94
CA ALA A 57 -1.15 -3.42 1.87
C ALA A 57 -1.16 -4.54 2.92
N ALA A 58 -2.29 -4.76 3.59
CA ALA A 58 -2.36 -5.76 4.66
C ALA A 58 -2.53 -7.19 4.11
N SER A 59 -2.94 -7.33 2.84
CA SER A 59 -3.20 -8.62 2.21
C SER A 59 -2.64 -8.65 0.79
N HIS A 60 -1.90 -9.71 0.46
CA HIS A 60 -1.35 -9.97 -0.88
C HIS A 60 -2.01 -11.21 -1.46
N VAL A 61 -3.28 -11.08 -1.81
CA VAL A 61 -4.06 -12.18 -2.39
C VAL A 61 -4.93 -11.64 -3.51
N GLY A 62 -5.12 -12.47 -4.54
CA GLY A 62 -5.96 -12.12 -5.68
C GLY A 62 -5.52 -10.82 -6.35
N GLU A 63 -6.43 -9.87 -6.50
CA GLU A 63 -6.17 -8.57 -7.11
C GLU A 63 -5.35 -7.60 -6.24
N GLN A 64 -5.07 -7.98 -4.98
CA GLN A 64 -4.11 -7.28 -4.12
C GLN A 64 -2.74 -7.98 -4.08
N ASP A 65 -2.60 -9.07 -4.83
CA ASP A 65 -1.32 -9.77 -5.00
C ASP A 65 -0.49 -9.12 -6.12
N GLY A 66 0.75 -9.58 -6.26
CA GLY A 66 1.75 -8.91 -7.05
C GLY A 66 2.24 -7.65 -6.35
N ASN A 67 3.34 -7.12 -6.87
CA ASN A 67 3.89 -5.87 -6.35
C ASN A 67 2.95 -4.70 -6.76
N LEU A 68 1.92 -4.41 -5.95
CA LEU A 68 0.93 -3.37 -6.19
C LEU A 68 1.52 -2.01 -6.52
N ALA A 69 2.61 -1.60 -5.86
CA ALA A 69 3.35 -0.40 -6.22
C ALA A 69 3.81 -0.42 -7.68
N ARG A 70 4.40 -1.53 -8.12
CA ARG A 70 4.88 -1.69 -9.51
C ARG A 70 3.73 -1.71 -10.52
N LEU A 71 2.60 -2.34 -10.16
CA LEU A 71 1.40 -2.32 -11.00
C LEU A 71 0.83 -0.91 -11.12
N ALA A 72 0.73 -0.19 -10.00
CA ALA A 72 0.25 1.18 -9.96
C ALA A 72 1.14 2.13 -10.77
N VAL A 73 2.48 1.99 -10.70
CA VAL A 73 3.39 2.75 -11.56
C VAL A 73 3.05 2.56 -13.04
N VAL A 74 2.87 1.32 -13.48
CA VAL A 74 2.56 0.99 -14.88
C VAL A 74 1.19 1.51 -15.33
N LEU A 75 0.22 1.55 -14.41
CA LEU A 75 -1.14 2.04 -14.69
C LEU A 75 -1.26 3.57 -14.59
N SER A 76 -0.31 4.24 -13.93
CA SER A 76 -0.27 5.68 -13.74
C SER A 76 0.49 6.41 -14.86
N LYS A 77 0.56 7.74 -14.77
CA LYS A 77 1.34 8.62 -15.64
C LYS A 77 2.85 8.66 -15.31
N LEU A 78 3.32 7.86 -14.36
CA LEU A 78 4.74 7.73 -14.05
C LEU A 78 5.49 6.99 -15.18
N PRO A 79 6.77 7.30 -15.41
CA PRO A 79 7.56 6.57 -16.39
C PRO A 79 7.83 5.14 -15.94
N ILE A 80 8.05 4.25 -16.91
CA ILE A 80 8.32 2.82 -16.64
C ILE A 80 9.55 2.62 -15.74
N THR A 81 10.49 3.56 -15.76
CA THR A 81 11.74 3.56 -14.99
C THR A 81 11.54 3.78 -13.49
N THR A 82 10.42 4.36 -13.05
CA THR A 82 10.12 4.55 -11.62
C THR A 82 10.00 3.18 -10.95
N ALA A 83 10.73 2.95 -9.85
CA ALA A 83 10.66 1.71 -9.09
C ALA A 83 9.35 1.60 -8.32
N GLY A 84 9.07 0.42 -7.79
CA GLY A 84 7.92 0.24 -6.92
C GLY A 84 8.13 -0.93 -5.98
N THR A 85 7.80 -0.75 -4.71
CA THR A 85 7.89 -1.79 -3.67
C THR A 85 6.61 -1.82 -2.84
N THR A 86 6.08 -3.03 -2.64
CA THR A 86 4.91 -3.26 -1.78
C THR A 86 5.33 -4.00 -0.51
N ILE A 87 4.86 -3.54 0.65
CA ILE A 87 5.19 -4.14 1.96
C ILE A 87 3.95 -4.44 2.79
N ASN A 88 4.12 -5.35 3.75
CA ASN A 88 3.13 -5.68 4.75
C ASN A 88 3.72 -5.54 6.16
N ARG A 89 3.13 -4.64 6.94
CA ARG A 89 3.27 -4.51 8.39
C ARG A 89 1.89 -4.33 9.03
N PHE A 90 0.93 -5.13 8.59
CA PHE A 90 -0.48 -5.10 8.99
C PHE A 90 -1.07 -3.68 8.89
N CYS A 91 -1.83 -3.23 9.89
CA CYS A 91 -2.49 -1.93 9.90
C CYS A 91 -1.51 -0.75 9.76
N SER A 92 -0.23 -0.96 10.09
CA SER A 92 0.80 0.08 9.99
C SER A 92 1.48 0.17 8.61
N SER A 93 1.12 -0.69 7.65
CA SER A 93 1.82 -0.80 6.36
C SER A 93 1.94 0.56 5.64
N GLY A 94 0.85 1.33 5.56
CA GLY A 94 0.87 2.65 4.90
C GLY A 94 1.70 3.70 5.63
N LEU A 95 1.87 3.61 6.95
CA LEU A 95 2.77 4.51 7.69
C LEU A 95 4.23 4.06 7.58
N GLN A 96 4.45 2.74 7.54
CA GLN A 96 5.77 2.16 7.37
C GLN A 96 6.39 2.55 6.02
N THR A 97 5.60 2.65 4.95
CA THR A 97 6.10 3.12 3.65
C THR A 97 6.55 4.57 3.67
N ILE A 98 5.85 5.44 4.41
CA ILE A 98 6.27 6.83 4.63
C ILE A 98 7.62 6.87 5.35
N ALA A 99 7.80 6.06 6.39
CA ALA A 99 9.08 5.96 7.11
C ALA A 99 10.22 5.43 6.21
N MET A 100 9.94 4.47 5.34
CA MET A 100 10.91 3.95 4.38
C MET A 100 11.34 5.02 3.37
N ALA A 101 10.38 5.72 2.75
CA ALA A 101 10.66 6.80 1.82
C ALA A 101 11.43 7.95 2.48
N ALA A 102 11.04 8.34 3.70
CA ALA A 102 11.73 9.38 4.45
C ALA A 102 13.19 8.99 4.73
N ASN A 103 13.46 7.74 5.11
CA ASN A 103 14.81 7.27 5.33
C ASN A 103 15.66 7.31 4.05
N GLN A 104 15.13 6.88 2.90
CA GLN A 104 15.82 6.95 1.60
C GLN A 104 16.17 8.40 1.21
N ILE A 105 15.27 9.34 1.47
CA ILE A 105 15.49 10.77 1.19
C ILE A 105 16.53 11.36 2.17
N ALA A 106 16.40 11.05 3.46
CA ALA A 106 17.29 11.57 4.51
C ALA A 106 18.75 11.12 4.32
N THR A 107 18.97 9.91 3.78
CA THR A 107 20.29 9.35 3.44
C THR A 107 20.80 9.80 2.07
N GLY A 108 19.97 10.48 1.28
CA GLY A 108 20.32 10.95 -0.07
C GLY A 108 20.31 9.87 -1.14
N GLN A 109 19.73 8.70 -0.86
CA GLN A 109 19.57 7.60 -1.83
C GLN A 109 18.50 7.89 -2.88
N THR A 110 17.51 8.71 -2.51
CA THR A 110 16.42 9.18 -3.39
C THR A 110 16.17 10.67 -3.12
N GLN A 111 15.68 11.41 -4.11
CA GLN A 111 15.26 12.81 -3.94
C GLN A 111 13.73 12.92 -3.82
N VAL A 112 12.98 12.19 -4.65
CA VAL A 112 11.51 12.20 -4.64
C VAL A 112 10.98 10.76 -4.66
N ALA A 113 10.06 10.47 -3.74
CA ALA A 113 9.36 9.20 -3.67
C ALA A 113 7.89 9.43 -3.33
N ILE A 114 7.03 8.51 -3.78
CA ILE A 114 5.63 8.46 -3.36
C ILE A 114 5.48 7.35 -2.34
N ALA A 115 4.77 7.61 -1.24
CA ALA A 115 4.49 6.62 -0.22
C ALA A 115 3.02 6.64 0.19
N GLY A 116 2.45 5.46 0.41
CA GLY A 116 1.07 5.33 0.87
C GLY A 116 0.68 3.88 1.07
N GLY A 117 -0.60 3.59 0.89
CA GLY A 117 -1.13 2.25 0.98
C GLY A 117 -2.52 2.12 0.37
N VAL A 118 -2.96 0.87 0.19
CA VAL A 118 -4.28 0.53 -0.33
C VAL A 118 -4.79 -0.72 0.36
N ASP A 119 -6.11 -0.82 0.50
CA ASP A 119 -6.77 -2.08 0.83
C ASP A 119 -8.17 -2.15 0.19
N SER A 120 -8.54 -3.34 -0.31
CA SER A 120 -9.89 -3.67 -0.73
C SER A 120 -10.39 -4.93 -0.06
N ILE A 121 -11.06 -4.75 1.09
CA ILE A 121 -11.71 -5.84 1.85
C ILE A 121 -12.72 -6.59 0.97
N SER A 122 -13.45 -5.87 0.11
CA SER A 122 -14.43 -6.44 -0.81
C SER A 122 -13.82 -7.47 -1.77
N MET A 123 -12.62 -7.17 -2.30
CA MET A 123 -11.95 -8.04 -3.26
C MET A 123 -11.15 -9.14 -2.58
N ARG A 124 -10.52 -8.83 -1.44
CA ARG A 124 -9.79 -9.79 -0.61
C ARG A 124 -10.59 -11.08 -0.37
N ASN A 125 -11.84 -10.95 0.05
CA ASN A 125 -12.66 -12.11 0.40
C ASN A 125 -13.22 -12.88 -0.82
N ARG A 126 -13.24 -12.29 -2.03
CA ARG A 126 -13.69 -13.00 -3.24
C ARG A 126 -12.66 -13.99 -3.77
N GLN A 127 -11.39 -13.72 -3.50
CA GLN A 127 -10.26 -14.43 -4.08
C GLN A 127 -9.32 -14.98 -3.00
N GLU A 128 -9.78 -15.08 -1.76
CA GLU A 128 -8.98 -15.64 -0.68
C GLU A 128 -8.68 -17.12 -1.02
N PRO A 129 -7.41 -17.49 -1.29
CA PRO A 129 -7.06 -18.88 -1.52
C PRO A 129 -7.42 -19.70 -0.28
N ALA A 130 -7.58 -21.02 -0.44
CA ALA A 130 -7.80 -21.92 0.69
C ALA A 130 -6.80 -21.59 1.81
N LYS A 131 -7.30 -21.38 3.04
CA LYS A 131 -6.47 -20.94 4.18
C LYS A 131 -5.21 -21.79 4.24
N ALA A 132 -4.05 -21.16 4.01
CA ALA A 132 -2.77 -21.82 4.18
C ALA A 132 -2.71 -22.38 5.61
N LYS A 133 -2.17 -23.59 5.77
CA LYS A 133 -2.01 -24.18 7.11
C LYS A 133 -1.10 -23.27 7.94
N GLN A 134 -1.57 -22.85 9.10
CA GLN A 134 -0.77 -22.09 10.05
C GLN A 134 0.42 -22.91 10.53
N ASN A 135 1.49 -22.21 10.93
CA ASN A 135 2.68 -22.85 11.46
C ASN A 135 2.35 -23.59 12.76
N LYS A 136 2.63 -24.91 12.82
CA LYS A 136 2.32 -25.76 13.98
C LYS A 136 2.97 -25.28 15.27
N ARG A 137 4.25 -24.89 15.21
CA ARG A 137 5.00 -24.41 16.38
C ARG A 137 4.39 -23.12 16.93
N LEU A 138 3.93 -22.21 16.07
CA LEU A 138 3.21 -21.00 16.52
C LEU A 138 1.86 -21.35 17.16
N LEU A 139 1.15 -22.36 16.66
CA LEU A 139 -0.09 -22.81 17.30
C LEU A 139 0.13 -23.42 18.69
N GLU A 140 1.27 -24.09 18.90
CA GLU A 140 1.62 -24.71 20.18
C GLU A 140 2.20 -23.70 21.18
N GLU A 141 3.13 -22.84 20.75
CA GLU A 141 3.87 -21.93 21.64
C GLU A 141 3.21 -20.56 21.81
N LYS A 142 2.54 -20.05 20.76
CA LYS A 142 2.02 -18.67 20.66
C LYS A 142 0.70 -18.57 19.89
N PRO A 143 -0.36 -19.34 20.23
CA PRO A 143 -1.63 -19.34 19.49
C PRO A 143 -2.31 -17.97 19.45
N GLU A 144 -2.05 -17.10 20.43
CA GLU A 144 -2.61 -15.76 20.54
C GLU A 144 -2.28 -14.85 19.34
N ILE A 145 -1.18 -15.12 18.61
CA ILE A 145 -0.82 -14.35 17.41
C ILE A 145 -1.86 -14.46 16.27
N PHE A 146 -2.70 -15.50 16.32
CA PHE A 146 -3.77 -15.73 15.36
C PHE A 146 -5.16 -15.35 15.90
N MET A 147 -5.23 -14.74 17.09
CA MET A 147 -6.49 -14.27 17.65
C MET A 147 -7.12 -13.24 16.70
N ALA A 148 -8.42 -13.39 16.42
CA ALA A 148 -9.15 -12.43 15.62
C ALA A 148 -9.10 -11.05 16.30
N MET A 149 -8.84 -9.99 15.53
CA MET A 149 -8.70 -8.64 16.09
C MET A 149 -9.94 -8.16 16.88
N GLY A 150 -11.13 -8.61 16.48
CA GLY A 150 -12.35 -8.35 17.24
C GLY A 150 -12.27 -8.93 18.66
N ASN A 151 -11.73 -10.13 18.81
CA ASN A 151 -11.56 -10.76 20.13
C ASN A 151 -10.44 -10.10 20.93
N THR A 152 -9.35 -9.66 20.28
CA THR A 152 -8.27 -8.93 20.98
C THR A 152 -8.73 -7.59 21.54
N ALA A 153 -9.82 -7.01 21.00
CA ALA A 153 -10.38 -5.76 21.49
C ALA A 153 -11.27 -5.96 22.73
N GLU A 154 -11.67 -7.19 23.04
CA GLU A 154 -12.56 -7.55 24.15
C GLU A 154 -11.80 -8.04 25.40
N VAL A 155 -10.46 -8.00 25.38
CA VAL A 155 -9.58 -8.46 26.47
C VAL A 155 -8.65 -7.37 26.97
#